data_AF-A0A6P6XKC8-F1
#
_entry.id   AF-A0A6P6XKC8-F1
#
_cell.length_a   1.000
_cell.length_b   1.000
_cell.length_c   1.000
_cell.angle_alpha   90.00
_cell.angle_beta   90.00
_cell.angle_gamma   90.00
#
_symmetry.space_group_name_H-M   'P 1'
#
loop_
_entity.id
_entity.type
_entity.pdbx_description
1 polymer ?
#
loop_
_entity_poly.entity_id
_entity_poly.type
_entity_poly.pdbx_seq_one_letter_code
_entity_poly.pdbx_strand_id
1 'polypeptide(L)'
;MELVNRKVYFFLCIGLLIVFMLMNESVDAQKKRRNRNKNKNGADQCHQKEIIKCLDKLTSLGKEDDPTSIITTSQGLNRICKTIKDDTMKCAKAYFKKCGTPLHRELSDLVMDVIMHRVTQFCDNSQQKSRFLKHSPCFHSKVLRSNDFKSSCNDPFLHVAGKIDMNHLRADDVHEALCCGFNTWFECSNSMIKRECTAEGARVGREFHNNTLGPLTDLFCPFDVFPGGSSSCKRVMNAAKPKSGSKPAENTISKLAIQYVPFMFTSSSKN
;
A
#
# COMPACT_ATOMS: atom_id res chain seq x y z
N MET A 1 10.52 32.02 -3.60
CA MET A 1 9.47 31.49 -2.72
C MET A 1 8.13 31.31 -3.46
N GLU A 2 7.80 32.10 -4.48
CA GLU A 2 6.55 31.95 -5.27
C GLU A 2 6.54 30.83 -6.34
N LEU A 3 7.70 30.40 -6.86
CA LEU A 3 7.79 29.35 -7.90
C LEU A 3 7.63 27.90 -7.39
N VAL A 4 7.95 27.64 -6.12
CA VAL A 4 7.85 26.30 -5.50
C VAL A 4 6.40 25.99 -5.14
N ASN A 5 5.67 26.98 -4.62
CA ASN A 5 4.23 26.87 -4.38
C ASN A 5 3.44 26.58 -5.65
N ARG A 6 3.83 27.11 -6.82
CA ARG A 6 3.09 26.92 -8.07
C ARG A 6 3.28 25.52 -8.70
N LYS A 7 4.43 24.87 -8.52
CA LYS A 7 4.67 23.49 -9.00
C LYS A 7 4.06 22.44 -8.07
N VAL A 8 4.07 22.70 -6.76
CA VAL A 8 3.43 21.83 -5.76
C VAL A 8 1.91 21.87 -5.90
N TYR A 9 1.32 23.05 -6.15
CA TYR A 9 -0.10 23.16 -6.52
C TYR A 9 -0.44 22.40 -7.83
N PHE A 10 0.47 22.34 -8.81
CA PHE A 10 0.24 21.60 -10.07
C PHE A 10 0.21 20.07 -9.87
N PHE A 11 1.13 19.52 -9.06
CA PHE A 11 1.16 18.07 -8.79
C PHE A 11 0.10 17.62 -7.79
N LEU A 12 -0.26 18.47 -6.80
CA LEU A 12 -1.42 18.24 -5.93
C LEU A 12 -2.74 18.35 -6.70
N CYS A 13 -2.89 19.32 -7.61
CA CYS A 13 -4.09 19.39 -8.46
C CYS A 13 -4.19 18.22 -9.45
N ILE A 14 -3.08 17.71 -10.00
CA ILE A 14 -3.08 16.51 -10.86
C ILE A 14 -3.35 15.24 -10.05
N GLY A 15 -2.73 15.08 -8.88
CA GLY A 15 -2.99 13.96 -7.97
C GLY A 15 -4.44 13.96 -7.47
N LEU A 16 -4.97 15.13 -7.11
CA LEU A 16 -6.37 15.31 -6.73
C LEU A 16 -7.32 15.07 -7.89
N LEU A 17 -7.02 15.55 -9.11
CA LEU A 17 -7.84 15.25 -10.29
C LEU A 17 -7.79 13.78 -10.68
N ILE A 18 -6.67 13.09 -10.48
CA ILE A 18 -6.55 11.65 -10.73
C ILE A 18 -7.36 10.87 -9.68
N VAL A 19 -7.27 11.21 -8.40
CA VAL A 19 -8.07 10.55 -7.34
C VAL A 19 -9.56 10.90 -7.43
N PHE A 20 -9.94 12.12 -7.84
CA PHE A 20 -11.34 12.55 -8.05
C PHE A 20 -11.95 11.92 -9.32
N MET A 21 -11.19 11.77 -10.42
CA MET A 21 -11.63 11.03 -11.61
C MET A 21 -11.73 9.52 -11.35
N LEU A 22 -10.89 8.98 -10.46
CA LEU A 22 -10.96 7.57 -10.05
C LEU A 22 -12.17 7.26 -9.15
N MET A 23 -12.86 8.26 -8.59
CA MET A 23 -13.98 8.04 -7.66
C MET A 23 -15.35 8.51 -8.17
N ASN A 24 -15.48 9.56 -9.01
CA ASN A 24 -16.80 10.17 -9.24
C ASN A 24 -17.45 10.01 -10.64
N GLU A 25 -16.75 9.89 -11.79
CA GLU A 25 -17.45 10.02 -13.10
C GLU A 25 -17.73 8.74 -13.90
N SER A 26 -17.06 7.60 -13.67
CA SER A 26 -17.37 6.38 -14.44
C SER A 26 -18.54 5.54 -13.90
N VAL A 27 -18.98 5.76 -12.65
CA VAL A 27 -20.22 5.16 -12.13
C VAL A 27 -21.44 5.92 -12.70
N ASP A 28 -21.35 7.24 -12.86
CA ASP A 28 -22.45 8.04 -13.41
C ASP A 28 -22.53 8.01 -14.95
N ALA A 29 -21.40 7.86 -15.66
CA ALA A 29 -21.40 7.69 -17.12
C ALA A 29 -21.95 6.31 -17.58
N GLN A 30 -21.90 5.27 -16.73
CA GLN A 30 -22.57 3.99 -16.99
C GLN A 30 -24.10 4.09 -16.85
N LYS A 31 -24.60 5.04 -16.05
CA LYS A 31 -26.02 5.19 -15.76
C LYS A 31 -26.78 5.91 -16.87
N LYS A 32 -26.15 6.88 -17.56
CA LYS A 32 -26.83 7.68 -18.60
C LYS A 32 -26.86 7.07 -20.00
N ARG A 33 -25.99 6.11 -20.35
CA ARG A 33 -25.90 5.56 -21.74
C ARG A 33 -26.60 4.21 -21.99
N ARG A 34 -27.10 3.50 -20.97
CA ARG A 34 -27.70 2.15 -21.15
C ARG A 34 -29.22 2.08 -20.98
N ASN A 35 -29.93 3.12 -21.40
CA ASN A 35 -31.39 3.13 -21.40
C ASN A 35 -32.02 2.34 -22.57
N ARG A 36 -31.30 1.42 -23.24
CA ARG A 36 -31.82 0.59 -24.34
C ARG A 36 -31.18 -0.80 -24.33
N ASN A 37 -31.95 -1.79 -23.85
CA ASN A 37 -31.89 -3.22 -24.19
C ASN A 37 -30.52 -3.91 -24.33
N LYS A 38 -30.14 -4.71 -23.32
CA LYS A 38 -29.74 -6.15 -23.39
C LYS A 38 -28.75 -6.53 -22.27
N ASN A 39 -29.02 -7.67 -21.64
CA ASN A 39 -28.21 -8.47 -20.70
C ASN A 39 -27.85 -7.90 -19.31
N LYS A 40 -28.59 -8.39 -18.30
CA LYS A 40 -28.37 -8.20 -16.87
C LYS A 40 -27.04 -8.79 -16.34
N ASN A 41 -26.32 -9.62 -17.12
CA ASN A 41 -25.10 -10.31 -16.66
C ASN A 41 -23.80 -9.47 -16.74
N GLY A 42 -23.86 -8.25 -17.29
CA GLY A 42 -22.67 -7.42 -17.53
C GLY A 42 -22.42 -6.28 -16.53
N ALA A 43 -23.42 -5.90 -15.71
CA ALA A 43 -23.31 -4.76 -14.80
C ALA A 43 -22.49 -5.09 -13.53
N ASP A 44 -22.58 -6.33 -13.04
CA ASP A 44 -21.85 -6.76 -11.82
C ASP A 44 -20.32 -6.87 -12.04
N GLN A 45 -19.88 -7.01 -13.29
CA GLN A 45 -18.48 -7.30 -13.63
C GLN A 45 -17.56 -6.06 -13.61
N CYS A 46 -18.11 -4.85 -13.47
CA CYS A 46 -17.35 -3.60 -13.40
C CYS A 46 -17.60 -2.83 -12.10
N HIS A 47 -18.12 -3.51 -11.09
CA HIS A 47 -18.25 -2.96 -9.75
C HIS A 47 -16.87 -2.88 -9.08
N GLN A 48 -16.67 -1.89 -8.19
CA GLN A 48 -15.44 -1.73 -7.39
C GLN A 48 -15.05 -2.99 -6.59
N LYS A 49 -16.03 -3.87 -6.31
CA LYS A 49 -15.79 -5.15 -5.63
C LYS A 49 -14.87 -6.06 -6.46
N GLU A 50 -14.92 -5.99 -7.78
CA GLU A 50 -14.09 -6.82 -8.65
C GLU A 50 -12.61 -6.42 -8.62
N ILE A 51 -12.30 -5.11 -8.52
CA ILE A 51 -10.90 -4.67 -8.36
C ILE A 51 -10.38 -4.99 -6.95
N ILE A 52 -11.23 -4.92 -5.92
CA ILE A 52 -10.85 -5.31 -4.54
C ILE A 52 -10.50 -6.80 -4.48
N LYS A 53 -11.22 -7.67 -5.20
CA LYS A 53 -10.92 -9.11 -5.27
C LYS A 53 -9.51 -9.42 -5.80
N CYS A 54 -8.91 -8.54 -6.61
CA CYS A 54 -7.53 -8.71 -7.07
C CYS A 54 -6.51 -8.67 -5.90
N LEU A 55 -6.88 -8.10 -4.76
CA LEU A 55 -6.06 -8.02 -3.55
C LEU A 55 -6.29 -9.22 -2.60
N ASP A 56 -7.27 -10.09 -2.86
CA ASP A 56 -7.64 -11.16 -1.92
C ASP A 56 -6.49 -12.14 -1.66
N LYS A 57 -5.79 -12.53 -2.73
CA LYS A 57 -4.62 -13.42 -2.62
C LYS A 57 -3.46 -12.76 -1.90
N LEU A 58 -3.22 -11.47 -2.13
CA LEU A 58 -2.21 -10.70 -1.38
C LEU A 58 -2.58 -10.65 0.11
N THR A 59 -3.84 -10.33 0.41
CA THR A 59 -4.39 -10.31 1.77
C THR A 59 -4.25 -11.65 2.47
N SER A 60 -4.42 -12.75 1.74
CA SER A 60 -4.33 -14.10 2.31
C SER A 60 -2.95 -14.42 2.90
N LEU A 61 -1.88 -13.80 2.39
CA LEU A 61 -0.52 -13.96 2.93
C LEU A 61 -0.40 -13.44 4.37
N GLY A 62 -1.21 -12.45 4.76
CA GLY A 62 -1.24 -11.92 6.13
C GLY A 62 -2.10 -12.72 7.11
N LYS A 63 -2.83 -13.74 6.63
CA LYS A 63 -3.75 -14.55 7.46
C LYS A 63 -3.15 -15.89 7.92
N GLU A 64 -1.92 -16.19 7.51
CA GLU A 64 -1.19 -17.38 7.95
C GLU A 64 -0.81 -17.28 9.43
N ASP A 65 -0.54 -18.41 10.09
CA ASP A 65 -0.23 -18.42 11.53
C ASP A 65 1.07 -17.67 11.88
N ASP A 66 2.04 -17.68 10.96
CA ASP A 66 3.23 -16.82 11.03
C ASP A 66 3.45 -16.13 9.67
N PRO A 67 2.71 -15.03 9.41
CA PRO A 67 2.70 -14.41 8.09
C PRO A 67 4.06 -13.78 7.77
N THR A 68 4.80 -13.34 8.78
CA THR A 68 6.13 -12.74 8.62
C THR A 68 7.21 -13.76 8.25
N SER A 69 6.97 -15.06 8.46
CA SER A 69 7.94 -16.10 8.09
C SER A 69 8.12 -16.26 6.58
N ILE A 70 7.14 -15.83 5.77
CA ILE A 70 7.14 -15.97 4.31
C ILE A 70 8.34 -15.28 3.64
N ILE A 71 8.90 -14.24 4.25
CA ILE A 71 10.05 -13.53 3.70
C ILE A 71 11.38 -14.26 3.96
N THR A 72 11.39 -15.30 4.79
CA THR A 72 12.61 -16.00 5.24
C THR A 72 13.04 -17.15 4.32
N THR A 73 12.21 -17.54 3.36
CA THR A 73 12.46 -18.69 2.48
C THR A 73 12.36 -18.31 1.00
N SER A 74 13.13 -18.99 0.16
CA SER A 74 13.04 -18.81 -1.30
C SER A 74 11.64 -19.13 -1.84
N GLN A 75 11.01 -20.19 -1.30
CA GLN A 75 9.64 -20.55 -1.66
C GLN A 75 8.64 -19.44 -1.30
N GLY A 76 8.77 -18.85 -0.11
CA GLY A 76 7.90 -17.75 0.32
C GLY A 76 8.11 -16.48 -0.51
N LEU A 77 9.35 -16.11 -0.85
CA LEU A 77 9.62 -15.00 -1.78
C LEU A 77 9.04 -15.26 -3.17
N ASN A 78 9.18 -16.47 -3.71
CA ASN A 78 8.60 -16.82 -5.00
C ASN A 78 7.07 -16.75 -4.94
N ARG A 79 6.45 -17.11 -3.80
CA ARG A 79 5.01 -16.96 -3.57
C ARG A 79 4.59 -15.48 -3.55
N ILE A 80 5.29 -14.62 -2.81
CA ILE A 80 5.06 -13.16 -2.82
C ILE A 80 5.14 -12.62 -4.26
N CYS A 81 6.22 -12.96 -4.97
CA CYS A 81 6.43 -12.53 -6.34
C CYS A 81 5.32 -12.97 -7.29
N LYS A 82 4.88 -14.23 -7.20
CA LYS A 82 3.75 -14.75 -7.97
C LYS A 82 2.46 -14.01 -7.62
N THR A 83 2.18 -13.81 -6.35
CA THR A 83 0.98 -13.09 -5.90
C THR A 83 0.95 -11.66 -6.42
N ILE A 84 2.04 -10.91 -6.31
CA ILE A 84 2.11 -9.54 -6.82
C ILE A 84 1.97 -9.53 -8.35
N LYS A 85 2.82 -10.27 -9.06
CA LYS A 85 2.87 -10.24 -10.54
C LYS A 85 1.59 -10.78 -11.17
N ASP A 86 1.16 -11.97 -10.76
CA ASP A 86 0.13 -12.72 -11.47
C ASP A 86 -1.26 -12.51 -10.88
N ASP A 87 -1.37 -12.55 -9.56
CA ASP A 87 -2.68 -12.54 -8.92
C ASP A 87 -3.23 -11.12 -8.74
N THR A 88 -2.37 -10.15 -8.44
CA THR A 88 -2.80 -8.77 -8.18
C THR A 88 -2.64 -7.87 -9.39
N MET A 89 -1.44 -7.71 -9.94
CA MET A 89 -1.19 -6.73 -11.01
C MET A 89 -1.89 -7.12 -12.32
N LYS A 90 -1.77 -8.38 -12.77
CA LYS A 90 -2.49 -8.83 -13.99
C LYS A 90 -4.01 -8.77 -13.83
N CYS A 91 -4.54 -9.10 -12.65
CA CYS A 91 -5.96 -8.96 -12.35
C CYS A 91 -6.42 -7.50 -12.45
N ALA A 92 -5.69 -6.59 -11.81
CA ALA A 92 -6.00 -5.15 -11.84
C ALA A 92 -5.91 -4.57 -13.26
N LYS A 93 -4.87 -4.92 -14.02
CA LYS A 93 -4.71 -4.52 -15.43
C LYS A 93 -5.88 -5.01 -16.28
N ALA A 94 -6.30 -6.27 -16.11
CA ALA A 94 -7.45 -6.82 -16.82
C ALA A 94 -8.77 -6.10 -16.47
N TYR A 95 -8.95 -5.74 -15.19
CA TYR A 95 -10.09 -4.94 -14.76
C TYR A 95 -10.12 -3.57 -15.44
N PHE A 96 -9.02 -2.79 -15.41
CA PHE A 96 -8.98 -1.47 -16.05
C PHE A 96 -9.15 -1.54 -17.57
N LYS A 97 -8.57 -2.56 -18.22
CA LYS A 97 -8.79 -2.81 -19.65
C LYS A 97 -10.27 -3.02 -19.99
N LYS A 98 -10.99 -3.73 -19.13
CA LYS A 98 -12.41 -4.07 -19.33
C LYS A 98 -13.36 -2.93 -18.93
N CYS A 99 -13.13 -2.34 -17.77
CA CYS A 99 -14.08 -1.47 -17.07
C CYS A 99 -13.64 0.00 -16.99
N GLY A 100 -12.39 0.30 -17.30
CA GLY A 100 -11.86 1.67 -17.31
C GLY A 100 -12.32 2.49 -18.51
N THR A 101 -12.33 3.82 -18.33
CA THR A 101 -12.42 4.81 -19.41
C THR A 101 -11.16 4.77 -20.28
N PRO A 102 -11.12 5.41 -21.46
CA PRO A 102 -9.90 5.50 -22.26
C PRO A 102 -8.71 6.03 -21.45
N LEU A 103 -8.91 7.07 -20.64
CA LEU A 103 -7.86 7.61 -19.76
C LEU A 103 -7.43 6.61 -18.69
N HIS A 104 -8.39 5.90 -18.05
CA HIS A 104 -8.05 4.87 -17.06
C HIS A 104 -7.21 3.75 -17.67
N ARG A 105 -7.47 3.36 -18.92
CA ARG A 105 -6.71 2.31 -19.60
C ARG A 105 -5.27 2.74 -19.83
N GLU A 106 -5.05 3.88 -20.47
CA GLU A 106 -3.71 4.44 -20.73
C GLU A 106 -2.92 4.63 -19.43
N LEU A 107 -3.55 5.25 -18.42
CA LEU A 107 -2.89 5.48 -17.14
C LEU A 107 -2.61 4.17 -16.40
N SER A 108 -3.54 3.22 -16.42
CA SER A 108 -3.34 1.91 -15.78
C SER A 108 -2.26 1.11 -16.48
N ASP A 109 -2.16 1.16 -17.81
CA ASP A 109 -1.12 0.45 -18.56
C ASP A 109 0.24 1.04 -18.20
N LEU A 110 0.39 2.37 -18.21
CA LEU A 110 1.62 3.04 -17.79
C LEU A 110 2.02 2.69 -16.35
N VAL A 111 1.10 2.89 -15.38
CA VAL A 111 1.38 2.68 -13.96
C VAL A 111 1.71 1.21 -13.68
N MET A 112 0.93 0.28 -14.23
CA MET A 112 1.15 -1.16 -14.02
C MET A 112 2.46 -1.63 -14.65
N ASP A 113 2.87 -1.08 -15.80
CA ASP A 113 4.13 -1.44 -16.44
C ASP A 113 5.33 -0.92 -15.64
N VAL A 114 5.25 0.30 -15.07
CA VAL A 114 6.27 0.83 -14.14
C VAL A 114 6.40 -0.04 -12.89
N ILE A 115 5.28 -0.42 -12.27
CA ILE A 115 5.27 -1.30 -11.10
C ILE A 115 5.85 -2.68 -11.46
N MET A 116 5.37 -3.28 -12.56
CA MET A 116 5.82 -4.61 -12.99
C MET A 116 7.32 -4.64 -13.29
N HIS A 117 7.85 -3.62 -13.96
CA HIS A 117 9.28 -3.52 -14.26
C HIS A 117 10.11 -3.57 -12.98
N ARG A 118 9.75 -2.78 -11.97
CA ARG A 118 10.43 -2.76 -10.66
C ARG A 118 10.28 -4.09 -9.90
N VAL A 119 9.08 -4.67 -9.86
CA VAL A 119 8.84 -5.97 -9.21
C VAL A 119 9.70 -7.06 -9.87
N THR A 120 9.82 -7.07 -11.20
CA THR A 120 10.66 -8.03 -11.92
C THR A 120 12.15 -7.88 -11.60
N GLN A 121 12.65 -6.65 -11.35
CA GLN A 121 14.05 -6.42 -10.95
C GLN A 121 14.43 -7.14 -9.66
N PHE A 122 13.48 -7.36 -8.74
CA PHE A 122 13.70 -8.20 -7.56
C PHE A 122 13.33 -9.66 -7.82
N CYS A 123 12.12 -9.91 -8.32
CA CYS A 123 11.55 -11.25 -8.38
C CYS A 123 12.28 -12.21 -9.33
N ASP A 124 12.83 -11.67 -10.42
CA ASP A 124 13.51 -12.46 -11.45
C ASP A 124 15.05 -12.44 -11.26
N ASN A 125 15.54 -11.66 -10.29
CA ASN A 125 16.96 -11.57 -9.96
C ASN A 125 17.34 -12.47 -8.78
N SER A 126 18.01 -13.59 -9.07
CA SER A 126 18.44 -14.56 -8.06
C SER A 126 19.43 -13.99 -7.04
N GLN A 127 20.33 -13.09 -7.46
CA GLN A 127 21.31 -12.45 -6.58
C GLN A 127 20.62 -11.53 -5.57
N GLN A 128 19.66 -10.72 -6.01
CA GLN A 128 18.88 -9.84 -5.12
C GLN A 128 18.05 -10.66 -4.12
N LYS A 129 17.37 -11.72 -4.58
CA LYS A 129 16.65 -12.63 -3.67
C LYS A 129 17.57 -13.29 -2.66
N SER A 130 18.74 -13.78 -3.08
CA SER A 130 19.73 -14.41 -2.20
C SER A 130 20.26 -13.43 -1.15
N ARG A 131 20.60 -12.19 -1.57
CA ARG A 131 21.05 -11.14 -0.65
C ARG A 131 19.97 -10.78 0.36
N PHE A 132 18.70 -10.69 -0.06
CA PHE A 132 17.59 -10.48 0.86
C PHE A 132 17.41 -11.64 1.85
N LEU A 133 17.43 -12.88 1.36
CA LEU A 133 17.30 -14.09 2.20
C LEU A 133 18.40 -14.23 3.25
N LYS A 134 19.59 -13.68 3.01
CA LYS A 134 20.66 -13.63 4.00
C LYS A 134 20.28 -12.81 5.24
N HIS A 135 19.43 -11.80 5.09
CA HIS A 135 19.08 -10.86 6.17
C HIS A 135 17.65 -11.05 6.71
N SER A 136 16.73 -11.56 5.90
CA SER A 136 15.32 -11.67 6.26
C SER A 136 15.02 -12.53 7.50
N PRO A 137 15.79 -13.57 7.87
CA PRO A 137 15.59 -14.28 9.14
C PRO A 137 15.74 -13.37 10.36
N CYS A 138 16.64 -12.38 10.31
CA CYS A 138 16.77 -11.39 11.39
C CYS A 138 15.58 -10.42 11.40
N PHE A 139 15.14 -9.94 10.23
CA PHE A 139 13.97 -9.06 10.14
C PHE A 139 12.76 -9.73 10.78
N HIS A 140 12.51 -10.99 10.43
CA HIS A 140 11.45 -11.80 10.99
C HIS A 140 11.59 -11.97 12.51
N SER A 141 12.71 -12.52 12.98
CA SER A 141 12.84 -12.97 14.38
C SER A 141 13.09 -11.84 15.39
N LYS A 142 13.83 -10.80 15.01
CA LYS A 142 14.25 -9.71 15.91
C LYS A 142 13.41 -8.45 15.79
N VAL A 143 12.84 -8.19 14.62
CA VAL A 143 12.08 -6.95 14.36
C VAL A 143 10.58 -7.26 14.27
N LEU A 144 10.13 -7.91 13.20
CA LEU A 144 8.71 -8.07 12.87
C LEU A 144 7.92 -8.84 13.93
N ARG A 145 8.55 -9.77 14.65
CA ARG A 145 7.94 -10.50 15.79
C ARG A 145 8.02 -9.78 17.13
N SER A 146 8.85 -8.73 17.26
CA SER A 146 9.06 -8.05 18.55
C SER A 146 7.84 -7.24 18.99
N ASN A 147 7.58 -7.21 20.30
CA ASN A 147 6.54 -6.35 20.88
C ASN A 147 6.88 -4.86 20.70
N ASP A 148 8.16 -4.52 20.69
CA ASP A 148 8.64 -3.16 20.42
C ASP A 148 8.24 -2.73 19.01
N PHE A 149 8.41 -3.57 18.00
CA PHE A 149 8.00 -3.26 16.62
C PHE A 149 6.47 -3.09 16.52
N LYS A 150 5.72 -4.00 17.17
CA LYS A 150 4.26 -3.90 17.21
C LYS A 150 3.81 -2.57 17.81
N SER A 151 4.29 -2.25 19.00
CA SER A 151 3.86 -1.06 19.75
C SER A 151 4.41 0.27 19.20
N SER A 152 5.64 0.29 18.67
CA SER A 152 6.30 1.53 18.24
C SER A 152 6.16 1.85 16.76
N CYS A 153 5.98 0.84 15.90
CA CYS A 153 5.83 1.03 14.45
C CYS A 153 4.42 0.66 13.97
N ASN A 154 3.93 -0.56 14.24
CA ASN A 154 2.67 -1.04 13.66
C ASN A 154 1.44 -0.33 14.25
N ASP A 155 1.29 -0.34 15.57
CA ASP A 155 0.11 0.20 16.24
C ASP A 155 -0.13 1.68 15.90
N PRO A 156 0.88 2.57 15.89
CA PRO A 156 0.69 3.95 15.45
C PRO A 156 0.13 4.08 14.04
N PHE A 157 0.62 3.27 13.08
CA PHE A 157 0.08 3.25 11.72
C PHE A 157 -1.35 2.74 11.67
N LEU A 158 -1.65 1.65 12.38
CA LEU A 158 -3.00 1.08 12.47
C LEU A 158 -3.99 2.08 13.09
N HIS A 159 -3.55 2.88 14.06
CA HIS A 159 -4.37 3.93 14.65
C HIS A 159 -4.64 5.09 13.69
N VAL A 160 -3.66 5.51 12.89
CA VAL A 160 -3.86 6.49 11.81
C VAL A 160 -4.88 5.96 10.82
N ALA A 161 -4.65 4.76 10.29
CA ALA A 161 -5.53 4.13 9.32
C ALA A 161 -6.96 4.00 9.87
N GLY A 162 -7.09 3.51 11.10
CA GLY A 162 -8.37 3.34 11.79
C GLY A 162 -9.17 4.64 11.89
N LYS A 163 -8.53 5.77 12.19
CA LYS A 163 -9.23 7.05 12.35
C LYS A 163 -9.70 7.68 11.04
N ILE A 164 -9.38 7.09 9.89
CA ILE A 164 -9.85 7.57 8.61
C ILE A 164 -11.36 7.33 8.50
N ASP A 165 -12.11 8.42 8.43
CA ASP A 165 -13.53 8.39 8.12
C ASP A 165 -13.78 9.19 6.85
N MET A 166 -14.04 8.49 5.74
CA MET A 166 -14.31 9.13 4.44
C MET A 166 -15.57 10.00 4.43
N ASN A 167 -16.49 9.81 5.38
CA ASN A 167 -17.70 10.62 5.45
C ASN A 167 -17.45 11.99 6.09
N HIS A 168 -16.35 12.13 6.84
CA HIS A 168 -16.06 13.32 7.63
C HIS A 168 -14.72 13.98 7.27
N LEU A 169 -13.79 13.25 6.65
CA LEU A 169 -12.49 13.76 6.21
C LEU A 169 -12.50 14.12 4.74
N ARG A 170 -11.77 15.18 4.38
CA ARG A 170 -11.51 15.49 2.97
C ARG A 170 -10.56 14.47 2.39
N ALA A 171 -10.66 14.22 1.09
CA ALA A 171 -9.76 13.30 0.39
C ALA A 171 -8.27 13.65 0.59
N ASP A 172 -7.94 14.95 0.63
CA ASP A 172 -6.61 15.47 0.95
C ASP A 172 -6.11 15.00 2.32
N ASP A 173 -6.96 15.13 3.34
CA ASP A 173 -6.62 14.79 4.72
C ASP A 173 -6.46 13.27 4.88
N VAL A 174 -7.28 12.49 4.17
CA VAL A 174 -7.17 11.03 4.11
C VAL A 174 -5.85 10.60 3.46
N HIS A 175 -5.49 11.25 2.36
CA HIS A 175 -4.26 10.98 1.62
C HIS A 175 -3.02 11.34 2.44
N GLU A 176 -2.99 12.55 3.03
CA GLU A 176 -1.92 12.98 3.93
C GLU A 176 -1.79 12.03 5.12
N ALA A 177 -2.92 11.62 5.72
CA ALA A 177 -2.91 10.69 6.85
C ALA A 177 -2.28 9.34 6.47
N LEU A 178 -2.72 8.73 5.36
CA LEU A 178 -2.19 7.45 4.90
C LEU A 178 -0.70 7.53 4.57
N CYS A 179 -0.29 8.57 3.83
CA CYS A 179 1.10 8.73 3.42
C CYS A 179 2.04 9.03 4.59
N CYS A 180 1.64 9.91 5.49
CA CYS A 180 2.39 10.17 6.71
C CYS A 180 2.47 8.93 7.61
N GLY A 181 1.36 8.20 7.76
CA GLY A 181 1.33 6.95 8.52
C GLY A 181 2.29 5.92 7.94
N PHE A 182 2.22 5.69 6.63
CA PHE A 182 3.03 4.70 5.95
C PHE A 182 4.52 5.06 5.97
N ASN A 183 4.89 6.29 5.62
CA ASN A 183 6.29 6.72 5.58
C ASN A 183 6.90 6.74 6.99
N THR A 184 6.12 7.10 8.01
CA THR A 184 6.56 6.99 9.42
C THR A 184 6.78 5.52 9.82
N TRP A 185 5.84 4.63 9.48
CA TRP A 185 5.97 3.21 9.73
C TRP A 185 7.20 2.61 9.04
N PHE A 186 7.44 2.97 7.79
CA PHE A 186 8.58 2.50 7.02
C PHE A 186 9.92 2.97 7.62
N GLU A 187 10.03 4.25 7.97
CA GLU A 187 11.21 4.81 8.65
C GLU A 187 11.45 4.12 10.00
N CYS A 188 10.39 3.91 10.80
CA CYS A 188 10.45 3.20 12.08
C CYS A 188 10.96 1.76 11.90
N SER A 189 10.35 1.02 10.97
CA SER A 189 10.72 -0.36 10.63
C SER A 189 12.19 -0.46 10.22
N ASN A 190 12.62 0.41 9.31
CA ASN A 190 13.99 0.41 8.81
C ASN A 190 15.02 0.83 9.88
N SER A 191 14.65 1.77 10.77
CA SER A 191 15.48 2.15 11.92
C SER A 191 15.66 0.99 12.89
N MET A 192 14.60 0.24 13.18
CA MET A 192 14.69 -0.97 14.00
C MET A 192 15.53 -2.06 13.34
N ILE A 193 15.38 -2.30 12.03
CA ILE A 193 16.25 -3.25 11.32
C ILE A 193 17.73 -2.84 11.43
N LYS A 194 18.04 -1.54 11.29
CA LYS A 194 19.40 -1.04 11.43
C LYS A 194 19.97 -1.32 12.82
N ARG A 195 19.14 -1.15 13.87
CA ARG A 195 19.52 -1.30 15.28
C ARG A 195 19.64 -2.76 15.72
N GLU A 196 18.63 -3.58 15.40
CA GLU A 196 18.50 -4.96 15.89
C GLU A 196 19.18 -6.00 15.00
N CYS A 197 19.38 -5.67 13.72
CA CYS A 197 20.03 -6.54 12.75
C CYS A 197 21.38 -5.94 12.34
N THR A 198 21.42 -5.25 11.20
CA THR A 198 22.66 -4.68 10.66
C THR A 198 22.35 -3.47 9.78
N ALA A 199 23.31 -2.57 9.62
CA ALA A 199 23.21 -1.46 8.67
C ALA A 199 22.98 -1.95 7.23
N GLU A 200 23.67 -3.04 6.84
CA GLU A 200 23.46 -3.67 5.53
C GLU A 200 22.06 -4.28 5.42
N GLY A 201 21.57 -4.93 6.47
CA GLY A 201 20.20 -5.43 6.52
C GLY A 201 19.17 -4.33 6.31
N ALA A 202 19.36 -3.16 6.92
CA ALA A 202 18.48 -2.01 6.69
C ALA A 202 18.52 -1.54 5.23
N ARG A 203 19.71 -1.49 4.62
CA ARG A 203 19.85 -1.17 3.18
C ARG A 203 19.09 -2.18 2.31
N VAL A 204 19.29 -3.47 2.57
CA VAL A 204 18.63 -4.58 1.85
C VAL A 204 17.11 -4.58 2.05
N GLY A 205 16.63 -4.29 3.26
CA GLY A 205 15.20 -4.14 3.56
C GLY A 205 14.57 -3.00 2.77
N ARG A 206 15.26 -1.85 2.67
CA ARG A 206 14.84 -0.73 1.83
C ARG A 206 14.86 -1.07 0.35
N GLU A 207 15.88 -1.76 -0.15
CA GLU A 207 15.93 -2.22 -1.55
C GLU A 207 14.77 -3.16 -1.87
N PHE A 208 14.47 -4.13 -0.99
CA PHE A 208 13.31 -5.00 -1.14
C PHE A 208 12.01 -4.21 -1.21
N HIS A 209 11.81 -3.28 -0.28
CA HIS A 209 10.65 -2.41 -0.29
C HIS A 209 10.57 -1.62 -1.60
N ASN A 210 11.64 -0.90 -1.98
CA ASN A 210 11.67 -0.06 -3.17
C ASN A 210 11.39 -0.82 -4.47
N ASN A 211 11.76 -2.10 -4.53
CA ASN A 211 11.53 -2.92 -5.72
C ASN A 211 10.17 -3.64 -5.72
N THR A 212 9.54 -3.85 -4.56
CA THR A 212 8.27 -4.59 -4.49
C THR A 212 7.06 -3.67 -4.26
N LEU A 213 7.22 -2.67 -3.40
CA LEU A 213 6.16 -1.80 -2.88
C LEU A 213 6.40 -0.32 -3.22
N GLY A 214 7.67 0.05 -3.28
CA GLY A 214 8.19 1.36 -3.68
C GLY A 214 7.52 1.97 -4.90
N PRO A 215 7.28 1.22 -6.00
CA PRO A 215 6.75 1.85 -7.21
C PRO A 215 5.33 2.41 -7.03
N LEU A 216 4.52 1.79 -6.15
CA LEU A 216 3.22 2.34 -5.80
C LEU A 216 3.37 3.47 -4.78
N THR A 217 4.20 3.28 -3.76
CA THR A 217 4.33 4.25 -2.66
C THR A 217 5.07 5.50 -3.11
N ASP A 218 5.99 5.43 -4.06
CA ASP A 218 6.64 6.59 -4.66
C ASP A 218 5.67 7.40 -5.53
N LEU A 219 4.70 6.71 -6.17
CA LEU A 219 3.68 7.36 -6.98
C LEU A 219 2.61 8.04 -6.11
N PHE A 220 2.15 7.36 -5.06
CA PHE A 220 1.03 7.82 -4.24
C PHE A 220 1.47 8.54 -2.96
N CYS A 221 2.56 8.12 -2.32
CA CYS A 221 3.06 8.67 -1.06
C CYS A 221 4.55 9.04 -1.12
N PRO A 222 4.96 9.90 -2.06
CA PRO A 222 6.36 10.25 -2.28
C PRO A 222 7.03 10.76 -0.99
N PHE A 223 8.20 10.18 -0.65
CA PHE A 223 8.92 10.47 0.61
C PHE A 223 9.37 11.93 0.74
N ASP A 224 9.63 12.61 -0.37
CA ASP A 224 10.00 14.03 -0.41
C ASP A 224 8.80 14.96 -0.12
N VAL A 225 7.58 14.50 -0.40
CA VAL A 225 6.33 15.23 -0.11
C VAL A 225 5.79 14.89 1.28
N PHE A 226 5.84 13.62 1.67
CA PHE A 226 5.35 13.12 2.96
C PHE A 226 6.46 12.48 3.83
N PRO A 227 7.52 13.21 4.22
CA PRO A 227 8.56 12.62 5.06
C PRO A 227 8.01 12.28 6.44
N GLY A 228 8.25 11.06 6.93
CA GLY A 228 7.71 10.61 8.22
C GLY A 228 8.16 11.49 9.39
N GLY A 229 9.42 11.94 9.36
CA GLY A 229 9.97 12.89 10.33
C GLY A 229 9.50 14.34 10.23
N SER A 230 8.73 14.71 9.21
CA SER A 230 8.27 16.09 8.98
C SER A 230 7.35 16.59 10.09
N SER A 231 7.26 17.92 10.26
CA SER A 231 6.34 18.51 11.25
C SER A 231 4.89 18.20 10.92
N SER A 232 4.51 18.13 9.63
CA SER A 232 3.18 17.75 9.18
C SER A 232 2.84 16.31 9.53
N CYS A 233 3.70 15.36 9.20
CA CYS A 233 3.46 13.96 9.56
C CYS A 233 3.46 13.73 11.08
N LYS A 234 4.33 14.42 11.84
CA LYS A 234 4.27 14.38 13.31
C LYS A 234 2.93 14.86 13.87
N ARG A 235 2.29 15.88 13.27
CA ARG A 235 0.94 16.32 13.68
C ARG A 235 -0.09 15.22 13.42
N VAL A 236 -0.09 14.64 12.22
CA VAL A 236 -0.97 13.50 11.86
C VAL A 236 -0.82 12.36 12.87
N MET A 237 0.41 11.91 13.11
CA MET A 237 0.70 10.79 14.00
C MET A 237 0.25 11.09 15.45
N ASN A 238 0.47 12.32 15.93
CA ASN A 238 0.06 12.72 17.28
C ASN A 238 -1.46 12.81 17.44
N ALA A 239 -2.17 13.35 16.45
CA ALA A 239 -3.63 13.37 16.43
C ALA A 239 -4.23 11.94 16.37
N ALA A 240 -3.49 11.03 15.74
CA ALA A 240 -3.90 9.64 15.60
C ALA A 240 -3.67 8.78 16.85
N LYS A 241 -2.89 9.23 17.85
CA LYS A 241 -2.63 8.44 19.07
C LYS A 241 -3.93 7.96 19.74
N PRO A 242 -4.01 6.68 20.14
CA PRO A 242 -5.18 6.15 20.82
C PRO A 242 -5.37 6.86 22.16
N LYS A 243 -6.61 7.25 22.47
CA LYS A 243 -7.00 7.50 23.87
C LYS A 243 -7.08 6.13 24.55
N SER A 244 -6.73 6.02 25.83
CA SER A 244 -6.73 4.73 26.54
C SER A 244 -8.05 3.98 26.31
N GLY A 245 -7.97 2.70 25.96
CA GLY A 245 -9.14 1.83 25.71
C GLY A 245 -9.79 1.93 24.32
N SER A 246 -9.19 2.63 23.33
CA SER A 246 -9.75 2.69 21.98
C SER A 246 -9.49 1.42 21.16
N LYS A 247 -10.54 0.89 20.51
CA LYS A 247 -10.46 -0.25 19.59
C LYS A 247 -9.85 0.17 18.24
N PRO A 248 -9.14 -0.73 17.53
CA PRO A 248 -8.75 -0.48 16.14
C PRO A 248 -10.01 -0.24 15.30
N ALA A 249 -10.02 0.82 14.50
CA ALA A 249 -11.17 1.11 13.66
C ALA A 249 -11.13 0.30 12.35
N GLU A 250 -12.23 -0.41 12.09
CA GLU A 250 -12.37 -1.41 11.02
C GLU A 250 -13.00 -0.84 9.73
N ASN A 251 -12.55 0.32 9.27
CA ASN A 251 -13.07 0.88 8.02
C ASN A 251 -12.42 0.23 6.77
N THR A 252 -13.09 0.33 5.61
CA THR A 252 -12.62 -0.28 4.35
C THR A 252 -11.29 0.29 3.86
N ILE A 253 -10.99 1.55 4.12
CA ILE A 253 -9.69 2.15 3.79
C ILE A 253 -8.59 1.54 4.64
N SER A 254 -8.78 1.40 5.94
CA SER A 254 -7.82 0.71 6.82
C SER A 254 -7.52 -0.67 6.30
N LYS A 255 -8.57 -1.41 5.91
CA LYS A 255 -8.42 -2.74 5.31
C LYS A 255 -7.55 -2.65 4.05
N LEU A 256 -7.82 -1.73 3.12
CA LEU A 256 -7.02 -1.57 1.89
C LEU A 256 -5.57 -1.12 2.16
N ALA A 257 -5.35 -0.21 3.10
CA ALA A 257 -4.02 0.29 3.47
C ALA A 257 -3.15 -0.79 4.13
N ILE A 258 -3.75 -1.61 4.98
CA ILE A 258 -3.08 -2.74 5.66
C ILE A 258 -2.88 -3.92 4.69
N GLN A 259 -3.79 -4.10 3.73
CA GLN A 259 -3.72 -5.13 2.68
C GLN A 259 -2.54 -4.97 1.73
N TYR A 260 -1.88 -3.80 1.71
CA TYR A 260 -0.76 -3.55 0.81
C TYR A 260 0.53 -4.26 1.25
N VAL A 261 0.73 -4.46 2.56
CA VAL A 261 1.83 -5.27 3.12
C VAL A 261 1.33 -6.19 4.23
N PRO A 262 0.40 -7.09 3.93
CA PRO A 262 -0.38 -7.79 4.94
C PRO A 262 0.47 -8.75 5.77
N PHE A 263 1.59 -9.23 5.20
CA PHE A 263 2.54 -10.11 5.88
C PHE A 263 3.51 -9.38 6.82
N MET A 264 3.57 -8.03 6.78
CA MET A 264 4.38 -7.22 7.71
C MET A 264 3.57 -6.65 8.88
N PHE A 265 2.24 -6.67 8.77
CA PHE A 265 1.34 -6.27 9.84
C PHE A 265 0.80 -7.50 10.58
N THR A 266 1.38 -7.80 11.73
CA THR A 266 0.76 -8.75 12.67
C THR A 266 -0.34 -8.03 13.43
N SER A 267 -1.61 -8.42 13.28
CA SER A 267 -2.66 -7.89 14.16
C SER A 267 -2.46 -8.43 15.59
N SER A 268 -2.80 -7.62 16.60
CA SER A 268 -2.76 -8.03 18.00
C SER A 268 -3.90 -8.98 18.41
N SER A 269 -4.67 -9.53 17.46
CA SER A 269 -5.84 -10.35 17.79
C SER A 269 -5.57 -11.83 17.53
N LYS A 270 -4.85 -12.46 18.47
CA LYS A 270 -5.07 -13.84 18.94
C LYS A 270 -4.45 -13.97 20.34
N ASN A 271 -5.18 -13.47 21.34
CA ASN A 271 -5.23 -14.04 22.69
C ASN A 271 -6.70 -14.08 23.09
#